data_AF-S5VLD0-F1
#
_entry.id   AF-S5VLD0-F1
#
_cell.length_a   1.000
_cell.length_b   1.000
_cell.length_c   1.000
_cell.angle_alpha   90.00
_cell.angle_beta   90.00
_cell.angle_gamma   90.00
#
_symmetry.space_group_name_H-M   'P 1'
#
loop_
_entity.id
_entity.type
_entity.pdbx_description
1 polymer ?
#
loop_
_entity_poly.entity_id
_entity_poly.type
_entity_poly.pdbx_seq_one_letter_code
_entity_poly.pdbx_strand_id
1 'polypeptide(L)'
;MKMKIVNIKKAAPIALLSTMVLFSSSPAFAATQSVTDIKMQQGQGTTPTTRVAVTKDQIKKDLADFLFYYLAENQKSTDGTNFVYTYQKLLQKWNLQFENIQSNIKLPTPTNLIYTDDYLDIASFTNKTAQDQEYLTESKTEKFSDTFSYTNAEGTKIGLSSETKLGIGIPFVAEGGEKITLSTEFTYNHSETNATTHEVSYTYPSQKLKCKPGYKTTLQARIQKGTFSGTSDIDTGILNTQELVDILAKGGALSQQKQRPNASTFVYDMYKAGMNFGLQLPSYVTLDDKTKTVVFGKSTIQYEGIAGHFLEAEMSEQSLGKTLFVKVEPLDASKKTVTMSLADYKNPTIQEKLLKQ
;
A
#
# COMPACT_ATOMS: atom_id res chain seq x y z
N MET A 1 55.49 -41.11 7.49
CA MET A 1 54.36 -40.37 8.11
C MET A 1 53.51 -39.82 6.96
N LYS A 2 52.35 -40.43 6.66
CA LYS A 2 51.44 -40.01 5.57
C LYS A 2 50.14 -39.52 6.20
N MET A 3 49.84 -38.22 6.10
CA MET A 3 48.57 -37.64 6.55
C MET A 3 47.45 -37.99 5.58
N LYS A 4 46.34 -38.54 6.11
CA LYS A 4 45.06 -38.69 5.41
C LYS A 4 44.31 -37.36 5.49
N ILE A 5 44.07 -36.73 4.35
CA ILE A 5 43.14 -35.59 4.22
C ILE A 5 41.73 -36.18 4.10
N VAL A 6 40.84 -35.81 5.03
CA VAL A 6 39.42 -36.16 5.01
C VAL A 6 38.67 -35.07 4.25
N ASN A 7 38.06 -35.43 3.12
CA ASN A 7 37.18 -34.55 2.36
C ASN A 7 35.84 -34.37 3.08
N ILE A 8 35.57 -33.16 3.58
CA ILE A 8 34.26 -32.76 4.08
C ILE A 8 33.39 -32.38 2.87
N LYS A 9 32.34 -33.17 2.60
CA LYS A 9 31.33 -32.85 1.59
C LYS A 9 30.55 -31.61 2.06
N LYS A 10 30.52 -30.56 1.25
CA LYS A 10 29.64 -29.40 1.43
C LYS A 10 28.18 -29.86 1.29
N ALA A 11 27.39 -29.66 2.34
CA ALA A 11 25.94 -29.78 2.27
C ALA A 11 25.40 -28.57 1.49
N ALA A 12 24.58 -28.82 0.47
CA ALA A 12 23.85 -27.78 -0.25
C ALA A 12 22.72 -27.24 0.64
N PRO A 13 22.41 -25.92 0.58
CA PRO A 13 21.23 -25.39 1.25
C PRO A 13 19.98 -25.97 0.59
N ILE A 14 19.12 -26.59 1.40
CA ILE A 14 17.79 -27.03 1.01
C ILE A 14 16.98 -25.76 0.70
N ALA A 15 16.54 -25.63 -0.55
CA ALA A 15 15.59 -24.60 -0.93
C ALA A 15 14.29 -24.82 -0.14
N LEU A 16 13.98 -23.88 0.77
CA LEU A 16 12.67 -23.81 1.42
C LEU A 16 11.64 -23.53 0.33
N LEU A 17 10.77 -24.52 0.09
CA LEU A 17 9.54 -24.32 -0.68
C LEU A 17 8.72 -23.24 0.01
N SER A 18 8.48 -22.13 -0.69
CA SER A 18 7.53 -21.10 -0.27
C SER A 18 6.15 -21.72 -0.10
N THR A 19 5.72 -21.89 1.14
CA THR A 19 4.33 -22.15 1.49
C THR A 19 3.49 -20.94 1.10
N MET A 20 2.54 -21.14 0.18
CA MET A 20 1.58 -20.11 -0.21
C MET A 20 0.79 -19.65 1.01
N VAL A 21 0.89 -18.36 1.33
CA VAL A 21 -0.08 -17.68 2.19
C VAL A 21 -1.37 -17.58 1.37
N LEU A 22 -2.40 -18.33 1.78
CA LEU A 22 -3.74 -18.20 1.22
C LEU A 22 -4.37 -16.92 1.80
N PHE A 23 -4.16 -15.80 1.10
CA PHE A 23 -4.96 -14.60 1.30
C PHE A 23 -6.38 -14.86 0.79
N SER A 24 -7.35 -15.13 1.67
CA SER A 24 -8.74 -15.10 1.26
C SER A 24 -9.17 -13.64 1.11
N SER A 25 -9.24 -13.14 -0.12
CA SER A 25 -9.81 -11.83 -0.42
C SER A 25 -11.33 -11.90 -0.28
N SER A 26 -11.83 -11.71 0.93
CA SER A 26 -13.22 -11.33 1.11
C SER A 26 -13.24 -9.81 1.30
N PRO A 27 -13.73 -9.02 0.33
CA PRO A 27 -14.09 -7.63 0.60
C PRO A 27 -15.28 -7.67 1.58
N ALA A 28 -15.00 -7.70 2.87
CA ALA A 28 -16.01 -7.49 3.88
C ALA A 28 -16.36 -6.00 3.83
N PHE A 29 -17.47 -5.68 3.17
CA PHE A 29 -18.16 -4.41 3.34
C PHE A 29 -18.67 -4.36 4.77
N ALA A 30 -17.80 -4.00 5.72
CA ALA A 30 -18.24 -3.60 7.04
C ALA A 30 -18.95 -2.25 6.87
N ALA A 31 -20.26 -2.25 7.10
CA ALA A 31 -21.00 -1.02 7.38
C ALA A 31 -20.21 -0.22 8.41
N THR A 32 -20.06 1.08 8.17
CA THR A 32 -19.39 2.07 9.01
C THR A 32 -19.61 1.81 10.50
N GLN A 33 -18.74 1.00 11.09
CA GLN A 33 -18.49 1.05 12.52
C GLN A 33 -17.56 2.22 12.72
N SER A 34 -17.91 3.07 13.67
CA SER A 34 -17.20 4.28 14.05
C SER A 34 -15.73 3.95 14.36
N VAL A 35 -14.88 3.99 13.34
CA VAL A 35 -13.44 4.00 13.49
C VAL A 35 -13.16 5.25 14.30
N THR A 36 -12.55 5.05 15.46
CA THR A 36 -12.07 6.12 16.34
C THR A 36 -11.36 7.14 15.45
N ASP A 37 -11.83 8.39 15.46
CA ASP A 37 -11.36 9.47 14.59
C ASP A 37 -9.83 9.45 14.47
N ILE A 38 -9.31 8.85 13.39
CA ILE A 38 -7.94 9.13 12.94
C ILE A 38 -8.07 10.54 12.38
N LYS A 39 -7.92 11.52 13.27
CA LYS A 39 -7.78 12.92 12.86
C LYS A 39 -6.52 12.96 12.03
N MET A 40 -6.68 13.06 10.71
CA MET A 40 -5.61 13.47 9.82
C MET A 40 -5.08 14.79 10.37
N GLN A 41 -3.97 14.74 11.10
CA GLN A 41 -3.20 15.94 11.34
C GLN A 41 -2.66 16.29 9.97
N GLN A 42 -3.18 17.37 9.39
CA GLN A 42 -2.57 18.04 8.25
C GLN A 42 -1.13 18.38 8.65
N GLY A 43 -0.22 17.44 8.39
CA GLY A 43 1.20 17.68 8.53
C GLY A 43 1.53 18.84 7.61
N GLN A 44 2.13 19.88 8.18
CA GLN A 44 2.79 20.93 7.41
C GLN A 44 3.93 20.31 6.62
N GLY A 45 3.58 19.69 5.48
CA GLY A 45 4.53 19.21 4.50
C GLY A 45 5.21 20.42 3.87
N THR A 46 6.54 20.43 3.95
CA THR A 46 7.40 21.33 3.18
C THR A 46 6.91 21.41 1.74
N THR A 47 6.71 22.65 1.27
CA THR A 47 6.16 22.99 -0.04
C THR A 47 6.88 22.19 -1.13
N PRO A 48 6.17 21.35 -1.91
CA PRO A 48 6.80 20.67 -3.04
C PRO A 48 7.29 21.74 -4.01
N THR A 49 8.54 21.60 -4.46
CA THR A 49 9.14 22.41 -5.52
C THR A 49 8.12 22.59 -6.64
N THR A 50 7.76 23.85 -6.88
CA THR A 50 6.73 24.33 -7.80
C THR A 50 7.04 23.87 -9.23
N ARG A 51 6.63 22.65 -9.58
CA ARG A 51 6.25 22.37 -10.97
C ARG A 51 5.02 23.24 -11.21
N VAL A 52 5.11 24.14 -12.19
CA VAL A 52 3.98 24.99 -12.59
C VAL A 52 2.80 24.06 -12.88
N ALA A 53 1.78 24.10 -12.03
CA ALA A 53 0.56 23.34 -12.24
C ALA A 53 -0.04 23.82 -13.57
N VAL A 54 -0.03 22.94 -14.57
CA VAL A 54 -0.59 23.27 -15.89
C VAL A 54 -2.10 23.37 -15.74
N THR A 55 -2.67 24.49 -16.16
CA THR A 55 -4.11 24.72 -16.02
C THR A 55 -4.88 23.87 -17.03
N LYS A 56 -6.13 23.50 -16.70
CA LYS A 56 -7.03 22.80 -17.63
C LYS A 56 -7.21 23.59 -18.94
N ASP A 57 -7.19 24.92 -18.88
CA ASP A 57 -7.29 25.78 -20.05
C ASP A 57 -6.08 25.70 -20.96
N GLN A 58 -4.86 25.63 -20.39
CA GLN A 58 -3.65 25.44 -21.17
C GLN A 58 -3.68 24.08 -21.88
N ILE A 59 -4.13 23.02 -21.21
CA ILE A 59 -4.29 21.69 -21.82
C ILE A 59 -5.29 21.71 -22.97
N LYS A 60 -6.46 22.34 -22.77
CA LYS A 60 -7.46 22.51 -23.83
C LYS A 60 -6.93 23.31 -25.02
N LYS A 61 -6.14 24.35 -24.76
CA LYS A 61 -5.52 25.18 -25.80
C LYS A 61 -4.56 24.36 -26.63
N ASP A 62 -3.65 23.64 -25.99
CA ASP A 62 -2.65 22.82 -26.69
C ASP A 62 -3.34 21.70 -27.48
N LEU A 63 -4.33 21.03 -26.90
CA LEU A 63 -5.14 20.03 -27.61
C LEU A 63 -5.86 20.59 -28.84
N ALA A 64 -6.24 21.88 -28.86
CA ALA A 64 -6.85 22.49 -30.03
C ALA A 64 -5.87 22.57 -31.22
N ASP A 65 -4.60 22.88 -30.93
CA ASP A 65 -3.55 22.95 -31.93
C ASP A 65 -3.27 21.57 -32.50
N PHE A 66 -3.15 20.54 -31.66
CA PHE A 66 -2.98 19.15 -32.11
C PHE A 66 -4.21 18.62 -32.86
N LEU A 67 -5.42 19.00 -32.45
CA LEU A 67 -6.66 18.62 -33.14
C LEU A 67 -6.69 19.17 -34.57
N PHE A 68 -6.23 20.40 -34.79
CA PHE A 68 -6.17 20.98 -36.12
C PHE A 68 -5.35 20.11 -37.08
N TYR A 69 -4.16 19.67 -36.67
CA TYR A 69 -3.31 18.80 -37.49
C TYR A 69 -3.88 17.40 -37.68
N TYR A 70 -4.49 16.83 -36.63
CA TYR A 70 -5.22 15.56 -36.75
C TYR A 70 -6.31 15.63 -37.83
N LEU A 71 -7.06 16.73 -37.89
CA LEU A 71 -8.10 16.89 -38.90
C LEU A 71 -7.50 17.19 -40.28
N ALA A 72 -6.43 17.97 -40.38
CA ALA A 72 -5.73 18.23 -41.64
C ALA A 72 -5.21 16.94 -42.30
N GLU A 73 -4.60 16.05 -41.51
CA GLU A 73 -4.10 14.75 -41.96
C GLU A 73 -5.23 13.87 -42.52
N ASN A 74 -6.40 13.90 -41.88
CA ASN A 74 -7.51 12.99 -42.18
C ASN A 74 -8.56 13.56 -43.15
N GLN A 75 -8.65 14.88 -43.32
CA GLN A 75 -9.72 15.57 -44.07
C GLN A 75 -9.24 16.36 -45.29
N LYS A 76 -7.93 16.43 -45.58
CA LYS A 76 -7.35 17.18 -46.73
C LYS A 76 -7.79 18.66 -46.81
N SER A 77 -8.05 19.31 -45.68
CA SER A 77 -8.42 20.75 -45.63
C SER A 77 -7.23 21.58 -45.14
N THR A 78 -6.88 22.65 -45.86
CA THR A 78 -5.62 23.43 -45.68
C THR A 78 -5.80 24.87 -45.16
N ASP A 79 -7.01 25.32 -44.82
CA ASP A 79 -7.21 26.70 -44.32
C ASP A 79 -6.98 26.78 -42.81
N GLY A 80 -5.86 27.39 -42.37
CA GLY A 80 -5.25 27.09 -41.06
C GLY A 80 -5.65 27.90 -39.82
N THR A 81 -6.04 29.18 -39.95
CA THR A 81 -6.11 30.07 -38.77
C THR A 81 -7.50 30.23 -38.14
N ASN A 82 -8.59 30.17 -38.92
CA ASN A 82 -9.95 30.29 -38.38
C ASN A 82 -10.44 29.02 -37.65
N PHE A 83 -9.80 27.87 -37.91
CA PHE A 83 -10.20 26.58 -37.35
C PHE A 83 -9.71 26.37 -35.91
N VAL A 84 -8.47 26.77 -35.59
CA VAL A 84 -7.92 26.63 -34.22
C VAL A 84 -8.79 27.37 -33.19
N TYR A 85 -9.18 28.62 -33.47
CA TYR A 85 -10.08 29.38 -32.58
C TYR A 85 -11.45 28.71 -32.41
N THR A 86 -11.98 28.10 -33.48
CA THR A 86 -13.24 27.35 -33.45
C THR A 86 -13.12 26.10 -32.58
N TYR A 87 -12.02 25.36 -32.70
CA TYR A 87 -11.75 24.18 -31.87
C TYR A 87 -11.51 24.54 -30.40
N GLN A 88 -10.79 25.62 -30.12
CA GLN A 88 -10.64 26.12 -28.75
C GLN A 88 -12.01 26.40 -28.10
N LYS A 89 -12.94 27.05 -28.82
CA LYS A 89 -14.32 27.27 -28.32
C LYS A 89 -15.08 25.97 -28.05
N LEU A 90 -14.89 24.94 -28.86
CA LEU A 90 -15.52 23.63 -28.62
C LEU A 90 -14.92 22.96 -27.39
N LEU A 91 -13.59 22.93 -27.28
CA LEU A 91 -12.88 22.34 -26.13
C LEU A 91 -13.15 23.09 -24.83
N GLN A 92 -13.51 24.37 -24.88
CA GLN A 92 -13.92 25.10 -23.68
C GLN A 92 -15.21 24.55 -23.05
N LYS A 93 -16.11 23.96 -23.85
CA LYS A 93 -17.33 23.29 -23.35
C LYS A 93 -17.06 21.95 -22.68
N TRP A 94 -15.86 21.38 -22.87
CA TRP A 94 -15.50 20.09 -22.32
C TRP A 94 -15.13 20.21 -20.85
N ASN A 95 -15.79 19.45 -19.98
CA ASN A 95 -15.44 19.43 -18.56
C ASN A 95 -14.25 18.49 -18.32
N LEU A 96 -13.03 18.90 -18.65
CA LEU A 96 -11.84 18.07 -18.58
C LEU A 96 -11.65 17.44 -17.17
N GLN A 97 -11.60 16.11 -17.14
CA GLN A 97 -11.37 15.29 -15.95
C GLN A 97 -10.14 14.40 -16.15
N PHE A 98 -9.37 14.24 -15.08
CA PHE A 98 -8.18 13.39 -15.07
C PHE A 98 -8.42 12.12 -14.27
N GLU A 99 -7.82 11.03 -14.72
CA GLU A 99 -7.71 9.79 -13.97
C GLU A 99 -6.27 9.29 -13.94
N ASN A 100 -5.97 8.37 -13.03
CA ASN A 100 -4.69 7.66 -13.06
C ASN A 100 -4.70 6.64 -14.23
N ILE A 101 -3.55 6.42 -14.86
CA ILE A 101 -3.45 5.50 -16.02
C ILE A 101 -2.93 4.09 -15.67
N GLN A 102 -2.66 3.82 -14.39
CA GLN A 102 -2.01 2.59 -13.93
C GLN A 102 -2.98 1.74 -13.09
N SER A 103 -3.26 0.51 -13.49
CA SER A 103 -4.12 -0.38 -12.70
C SER A 103 -3.47 -0.85 -11.38
N ASN A 104 -2.13 -0.86 -11.33
CA ASN A 104 -1.35 -1.23 -10.15
C ASN A 104 -0.34 -0.13 -9.82
N ILE A 105 -0.56 0.58 -8.72
CA ILE A 105 0.33 1.65 -8.26
C ILE A 105 1.20 1.09 -7.13
N LYS A 106 2.52 1.13 -7.32
CA LYS A 106 3.47 0.81 -6.26
C LYS A 106 3.87 2.09 -5.55
N LEU A 107 3.47 2.21 -4.29
CA LEU A 107 3.85 3.33 -3.45
C LEU A 107 5.31 3.19 -3.02
N PRO A 108 6.05 4.31 -2.92
CA PRO A 108 7.40 4.29 -2.39
C PRO A 108 7.39 3.89 -0.92
N THR A 109 8.58 3.56 -0.39
CA THR A 109 8.75 3.38 1.06
C THR A 109 8.25 4.63 1.79
N PRO A 110 7.44 4.47 2.86
CA PRO A 110 6.94 5.61 3.63
C PRO A 110 8.06 6.55 4.09
N THR A 111 7.82 7.86 4.02
CA THR A 111 8.75 8.88 4.53
C THR A 111 8.70 8.98 6.05
N ASN A 112 7.53 8.73 6.64
CA ASN A 112 7.36 8.62 8.08
C ASN A 112 6.96 7.19 8.41
N LEU A 113 7.70 6.56 9.32
CA LEU A 113 7.42 5.22 9.79
C LEU A 113 7.77 5.15 11.28
N ILE A 114 6.76 4.87 12.09
CA ILE A 114 6.87 4.78 13.54
C ILE A 114 6.42 3.37 13.95
N TYR A 115 7.29 2.66 14.66
CA TYR A 115 6.93 1.36 15.24
C TYR A 115 6.52 1.53 16.68
N THR A 116 5.41 0.89 17.04
CA THR A 116 4.98 0.74 18.42
C THR A 116 4.92 -0.74 18.77
N ASP A 117 5.44 -1.09 19.94
CA ASP A 117 5.31 -2.43 20.49
C ASP A 117 4.13 -2.46 21.46
N ASP A 118 3.40 -3.56 21.41
CA ASP A 118 2.26 -3.87 22.26
C ASP A 118 2.34 -5.34 22.69
N TYR A 119 1.60 -5.72 23.73
CA TYR A 119 1.58 -7.08 24.25
C TYR A 119 0.15 -7.57 24.41
N LEU A 120 -0.13 -8.72 23.80
CA LEU A 120 -1.42 -9.39 23.90
C LEU A 120 -1.36 -10.57 24.86
N ASP A 121 -2.16 -10.53 25.90
CA ASP A 121 -2.34 -11.65 26.82
C ASP A 121 -3.05 -12.80 26.10
N ILE A 122 -2.33 -13.90 25.90
CA ILE A 122 -2.84 -15.13 25.28
C ILE A 122 -3.54 -15.98 26.33
N ALA A 123 -2.87 -16.22 27.45
CA ALA A 123 -3.42 -17.01 28.55
C ALA A 123 -2.76 -16.62 29.86
N SER A 124 -3.44 -16.86 30.97
CA SER A 124 -2.91 -16.61 32.30
C SER A 124 -3.33 -17.68 33.29
N PHE A 125 -2.40 -18.06 34.17
CA PHE A 125 -2.65 -19.02 35.22
C PHE A 125 -2.07 -18.54 36.56
N THR A 126 -2.84 -18.70 37.62
CA THR A 126 -2.44 -18.28 38.97
C THR A 126 -2.27 -19.50 39.86
N ASN A 127 -1.03 -19.77 40.29
CA ASN A 127 -0.75 -20.86 41.20
C ASN A 127 -0.74 -20.37 42.66
N LYS A 128 -1.85 -20.62 43.36
CA LYS A 128 -1.98 -20.32 44.81
C LYS A 128 -1.55 -21.48 45.72
N THR A 129 -1.09 -22.58 45.15
CA THR A 129 -0.69 -23.76 45.93
C THR A 129 0.76 -23.67 46.38
N ALA A 130 1.18 -24.59 47.24
CA ALA A 130 2.56 -24.68 47.72
C ALA A 130 3.49 -25.45 46.77
N GLN A 131 2.98 -26.00 45.67
CA GLN A 131 3.74 -26.84 44.73
C GLN A 131 3.71 -26.26 43.32
N ASP A 132 4.74 -26.53 42.52
CA ASP A 132 4.74 -26.17 41.11
C ASP A 132 3.54 -26.80 40.39
N GLN A 133 2.91 -26.06 39.49
CA GLN A 133 1.79 -26.54 38.69
C GLN A 133 2.09 -26.39 37.21
N GLU A 134 1.69 -27.37 36.41
CA GLU A 134 1.76 -27.28 34.97
C GLU A 134 0.40 -26.82 34.42
N TYR A 135 0.43 -25.84 33.54
CA TYR A 135 -0.74 -25.31 32.86
C TYR A 135 -0.55 -25.44 31.36
N LEU A 136 -1.52 -26.06 30.69
CA LEU A 136 -1.58 -26.13 29.24
C LEU A 136 -2.52 -25.02 28.76
N THR A 137 -2.00 -24.05 28.01
CA THR A 137 -2.83 -22.98 27.46
C THR A 137 -3.73 -23.53 26.36
N GLU A 138 -4.91 -22.95 26.18
CA GLU A 138 -5.71 -23.23 24.99
C GLU A 138 -5.06 -22.56 23.76
N SER A 139 -5.40 -23.05 22.57
CA SER A 139 -5.08 -22.32 21.33
C SER A 139 -6.00 -21.10 21.23
N LYS A 140 -5.46 -19.95 20.81
CA LYS A 140 -6.21 -18.69 20.72
C LYS A 140 -6.06 -18.11 19.32
N THR A 141 -7.13 -17.68 18.67
CA THR A 141 -7.05 -16.96 17.40
C THR A 141 -7.45 -15.51 17.60
N GLU A 142 -6.64 -14.60 17.08
CA GLU A 142 -6.82 -13.16 17.23
C GLU A 142 -6.82 -12.51 15.87
N LYS A 143 -7.69 -11.52 15.72
CA LYS A 143 -7.86 -10.76 14.48
C LYS A 143 -7.26 -9.37 14.66
N PHE A 144 -6.44 -8.97 13.70
CA PHE A 144 -5.91 -7.63 13.59
C PHE A 144 -6.42 -6.98 12.31
N SER A 145 -6.35 -5.66 12.30
CA SER A 145 -6.86 -4.82 11.25
C SER A 145 -5.73 -3.92 10.76
N ASP A 146 -5.30 -4.15 9.53
CA ASP A 146 -4.44 -3.23 8.80
C ASP A 146 -5.33 -2.14 8.19
N THR A 147 -4.94 -0.88 8.36
CA THR A 147 -5.66 0.27 7.83
C THR A 147 -4.79 1.04 6.85
N PHE A 148 -5.42 1.56 5.81
CA PHE A 148 -4.78 2.45 4.85
C PHE A 148 -5.78 3.52 4.45
N SER A 149 -5.35 4.77 4.57
CA SER A 149 -6.07 5.95 4.15
C SER A 149 -5.24 6.74 3.15
N TYR A 150 -5.91 7.39 2.22
CA TYR A 150 -5.27 8.34 1.32
C TYR A 150 -6.25 9.43 0.90
N THR A 151 -5.68 10.55 0.48
CA THR A 151 -6.42 11.70 -0.02
C THR A 151 -5.94 12.05 -1.42
N ASN A 152 -6.90 12.28 -2.32
CA ASN A 152 -6.62 12.69 -3.68
C ASN A 152 -6.09 14.13 -3.71
N ALA A 153 -5.15 14.44 -4.61
CA ALA A 153 -4.92 15.84 -4.99
C ALA A 153 -6.15 16.41 -5.69
N GLU A 154 -6.42 17.70 -5.45
CA GLU A 154 -7.53 18.43 -6.07
C GLU A 154 -7.59 18.19 -7.59
N GLY A 155 -8.75 17.76 -8.08
CA GLY A 155 -9.03 17.63 -9.52
C GLY A 155 -8.51 16.37 -10.21
N THR A 156 -7.89 15.42 -9.50
CA THR A 156 -7.47 14.12 -10.06
C THR A 156 -8.24 12.97 -9.42
N LYS A 157 -8.93 12.17 -10.24
CA LYS A 157 -9.55 10.92 -9.80
C LYS A 157 -8.49 9.81 -9.76
N ILE A 158 -8.24 9.21 -8.60
CA ILE A 158 -7.32 8.06 -8.51
C ILE A 158 -8.11 6.78 -8.79
N GLY A 159 -8.55 6.52 -10.01
CA GLY A 159 -9.09 5.19 -10.31
C GLY A 159 -9.65 5.08 -11.71
N LEU A 160 -9.18 4.04 -12.40
CA LEU A 160 -9.83 3.54 -13.61
C LEU A 160 -11.26 3.10 -13.27
N SER A 161 -12.15 3.04 -14.26
CA SER A 161 -13.51 2.50 -14.12
C SER A 161 -13.59 1.05 -13.57
N SER A 162 -12.44 0.40 -13.39
CA SER A 162 -12.23 -0.89 -12.75
C SER A 162 -11.19 -0.76 -11.63
N GLU A 163 -11.44 -1.44 -10.51
CA GLU A 163 -10.60 -1.60 -9.32
C GLU A 163 -9.10 -1.31 -9.52
N THR A 164 -8.59 -0.25 -8.90
CA THR A 164 -7.16 0.07 -8.86
C THR A 164 -6.55 -0.52 -7.59
N LYS A 165 -5.39 -1.17 -7.73
CA LYS A 165 -4.64 -1.73 -6.60
C LYS A 165 -3.50 -0.82 -6.20
N LEU A 166 -3.43 -0.52 -4.90
CA LEU A 166 -2.32 0.21 -4.29
C LEU A 166 -1.46 -0.78 -3.50
N GLY A 167 -0.22 -0.96 -3.92
CA GLY A 167 0.75 -1.82 -3.25
C GLY A 167 1.77 -0.98 -2.48
N ILE A 168 1.94 -1.24 -1.18
CA ILE A 168 2.98 -0.58 -0.36
C ILE A 168 3.88 -1.61 0.31
N GLY A 169 5.19 -1.34 0.25
CA GLY A 169 6.22 -2.10 0.95
C GLY A 169 6.65 -1.38 2.22
N ILE A 170 6.35 -1.97 3.38
CA ILE A 170 6.72 -1.42 4.69
C ILE A 170 7.88 -2.24 5.24
N PRO A 171 9.08 -1.66 5.38
CA PRO A 171 10.19 -2.35 6.02
C PRO A 171 9.91 -2.50 7.51
N PHE A 172 10.39 -3.58 8.11
CA PHE A 172 10.42 -3.86 9.54
C PHE A 172 11.82 -4.39 9.88
N VAL A 173 12.26 -4.20 11.11
CA VAL A 173 13.52 -4.74 11.60
C VAL A 173 13.21 -5.78 12.67
N ALA A 174 13.51 -7.04 12.33
CA ALA A 174 13.38 -8.20 13.20
C ALA A 174 14.42 -8.18 14.34
N GLU A 175 14.15 -8.95 15.41
CA GLU A 175 15.06 -9.07 16.54
C GLU A 175 16.31 -9.88 16.13
N GLY A 176 17.38 -9.14 15.80
CA GLY A 176 18.58 -9.68 15.13
C GLY A 176 19.10 -8.81 13.98
N GLY A 177 18.36 -7.75 13.60
CA GLY A 177 18.78 -6.78 12.59
C GLY A 177 18.39 -7.15 11.16
N GLU A 178 17.64 -8.23 10.96
CA GLU A 178 17.11 -8.62 9.65
C GLU A 178 16.01 -7.66 9.21
N LYS A 179 16.07 -7.20 7.96
CA LYS A 179 15.04 -6.34 7.37
C LYS A 179 13.99 -7.20 6.68
N ILE A 180 12.76 -7.14 7.15
CA ILE A 180 11.60 -7.81 6.53
C ILE A 180 10.76 -6.74 5.84
N THR A 181 10.29 -6.97 4.62
CA THR A 181 9.37 -6.04 3.94
C THR A 181 7.98 -6.65 3.88
N LEU A 182 7.02 -6.04 4.57
CA LEU A 182 5.61 -6.40 4.42
C LEU A 182 5.06 -5.73 3.18
N SER A 183 4.48 -6.51 2.28
CA SER A 183 3.74 -5.99 1.12
C SER A 183 2.25 -6.15 1.39
N THR A 184 1.50 -5.06 1.31
CA THR A 184 0.04 -5.07 1.43
C THR A 184 -0.59 -4.43 0.18
N GLU A 185 -1.70 -5.00 -0.29
CA GLU A 185 -2.47 -4.54 -1.44
C GLU A 185 -3.84 -4.04 -0.99
N PHE A 186 -4.15 -2.78 -1.30
CA PHE A 186 -5.46 -2.16 -1.01
C PHE A 186 -6.25 -1.94 -2.30
N THR A 187 -7.54 -2.26 -2.29
CA THR A 187 -8.46 -2.00 -3.41
C THR A 187 -9.13 -0.63 -3.29
N TYR A 188 -9.16 0.11 -4.40
CA TYR A 188 -9.73 1.44 -4.53
C TYR A 188 -11.22 1.45 -4.89
N ASN A 189 -12.01 2.35 -4.27
CA ASN A 189 -13.32 2.78 -4.75
C ASN A 189 -13.47 4.31 -4.67
N HIS A 190 -14.34 4.83 -5.54
CA HIS A 190 -14.38 6.22 -6.00
C HIS A 190 -14.82 7.28 -4.97
N SER A 191 -13.94 7.76 -4.07
CA SER A 191 -14.24 8.96 -3.26
C SER A 191 -13.01 9.83 -2.91
N GLU A 192 -13.23 11.03 -2.34
CA GLU A 192 -12.22 12.08 -2.05
C GLU A 192 -11.25 11.71 -0.91
N THR A 193 -11.66 10.82 -0.01
CA THR A 193 -10.83 10.21 1.03
C THR A 193 -11.36 8.80 1.25
N ASN A 194 -10.51 7.79 1.10
CA ASN A 194 -10.91 6.40 1.29
C ASN A 194 -10.01 5.75 2.32
N ALA A 195 -10.64 5.05 3.25
CA ALA A 195 -9.99 4.14 4.16
C ALA A 195 -10.32 2.71 3.74
N THR A 196 -9.30 1.87 3.55
CA THR A 196 -9.46 0.44 3.33
C THR A 196 -8.92 -0.30 4.54
N THR A 197 -9.65 -1.32 4.96
CA THR A 197 -9.30 -2.16 6.10
C THR A 197 -9.09 -3.60 5.64
N HIS A 198 -7.96 -4.21 6.01
CA HIS A 198 -7.66 -5.61 5.78
C HIS A 198 -7.56 -6.35 7.11
N GLU A 199 -8.38 -7.40 7.29
CA GLU A 199 -8.29 -8.26 8.46
C GLU A 199 -7.21 -9.33 8.28
N VAL A 200 -6.35 -9.50 9.28
CA VAL A 200 -5.38 -10.59 9.36
C VAL A 200 -5.65 -11.39 10.63
N SER A 201 -5.75 -12.71 10.51
CA SER A 201 -5.96 -13.60 11.66
C SER A 201 -4.68 -14.35 11.99
N TYR A 202 -4.34 -14.41 13.27
CA TYR A 202 -3.24 -15.23 13.78
C TYR A 202 -3.75 -16.16 14.86
N THR A 203 -3.51 -17.44 14.68
CA THR A 203 -3.75 -18.46 15.69
C THR A 203 -2.47 -18.66 16.48
N TYR A 204 -2.51 -18.60 17.80
CA TYR A 204 -1.47 -18.98 18.76
C TYR A 204 -1.72 -20.42 19.22
N PRO A 205 -0.71 -21.31 19.25
CA PRO A 205 -0.92 -22.69 19.56
C PRO A 205 -0.89 -22.89 21.07
N SER A 206 -1.41 -24.02 21.53
CA SER A 206 -1.29 -24.41 22.93
C SER A 206 0.18 -24.45 23.38
N GLN A 207 0.47 -23.89 24.54
CA GLN A 207 1.78 -23.91 25.18
C GLN A 207 1.69 -24.51 26.58
N LYS A 208 2.70 -25.30 26.95
CA LYS A 208 2.84 -25.81 28.31
C LYS A 208 3.69 -24.85 29.15
N LEU A 209 3.14 -24.38 30.26
CA LEU A 209 3.76 -23.43 31.19
C LEU A 209 3.87 -24.03 32.58
N LYS A 210 5.07 -23.98 33.17
CA LYS A 210 5.29 -24.38 34.57
C LYS A 210 5.12 -23.18 35.48
N CYS A 211 4.08 -23.12 36.29
CA CYS A 211 3.76 -21.98 37.15
C CYS A 211 4.22 -22.23 38.59
N LYS A 212 5.09 -21.36 39.13
CA LYS A 212 5.63 -21.51 40.49
C LYS A 212 4.62 -21.10 41.58
N PRO A 213 4.70 -21.69 42.79
CA PRO A 213 3.92 -21.29 43.96
C PRO A 213 3.94 -19.80 44.23
N GLY A 214 2.77 -19.20 44.40
CA GLY A 214 2.66 -17.78 44.75
C GLY A 214 2.88 -16.83 43.58
N TYR A 215 2.77 -17.29 42.34
CA TYR A 215 2.87 -16.46 41.14
C TYR A 215 1.66 -16.63 40.20
N LYS A 216 1.38 -15.57 39.46
CA LYS A 216 0.57 -15.57 38.25
C LYS A 216 1.51 -15.55 37.05
N THR A 217 1.34 -16.51 36.15
CA THR A 217 2.12 -16.64 34.91
C THR A 217 1.21 -16.31 33.74
N THR A 218 1.57 -15.33 32.94
CA THR A 218 0.82 -14.87 31.76
C THR A 218 1.67 -15.04 30.52
N LEU A 219 1.15 -15.80 29.55
CA LEU A 219 1.73 -15.89 28.21
C LEU A 219 1.25 -14.69 27.39
N GLN A 220 2.19 -13.92 26.88
CA GLN A 220 1.96 -12.73 26.08
C GLN A 220 2.56 -12.91 24.70
N ALA A 221 1.90 -12.40 23.67
CA ALA A 221 2.48 -12.24 22.35
C ALA A 221 2.89 -10.78 22.17
N ARG A 222 4.12 -10.53 21.72
CA ARG A 222 4.53 -9.18 21.31
C ARG A 222 3.92 -8.89 19.94
N ILE A 223 3.22 -7.77 19.85
CA ILE A 223 2.68 -7.24 18.60
C ILE A 223 3.46 -5.97 18.30
N GLN A 224 4.20 -5.96 17.19
CA GLN A 224 4.73 -4.71 16.66
C GLN A 224 3.74 -4.16 15.65
N LYS A 225 3.50 -2.84 15.64
CA LYS A 225 2.64 -2.15 14.68
C LYS A 225 3.42 -1.01 14.05
N GLY A 226 3.39 -0.89 12.73
CA GLY A 226 3.96 0.24 11.99
C GLY A 226 2.89 1.25 11.62
N THR A 227 2.96 2.46 12.15
CA THR A 227 2.20 3.61 11.65
C THR A 227 3.04 4.31 10.60
N PHE A 228 2.49 4.49 9.41
CA PHE A 228 3.22 5.02 8.26
C PHE A 228 2.48 6.16 7.58
N SER A 229 3.24 7.07 6.96
CA SER A 229 2.69 8.06 6.02
C SER A 229 3.72 8.47 4.97
N GLY A 230 3.21 9.01 3.86
CA GLY A 230 4.05 9.50 2.78
C GLY A 230 3.28 10.15 1.65
N THR A 231 4.01 10.52 0.62
CA THR A 231 3.47 11.09 -0.61
C THR A 231 3.98 10.30 -1.81
N SER A 232 3.12 10.10 -2.80
CA SER A 232 3.52 9.48 -4.08
C SER A 232 2.99 10.29 -5.25
N ASP A 233 3.78 10.36 -6.30
CA ASP A 233 3.32 10.92 -7.57
C ASP A 233 2.74 9.80 -8.44
N ILE A 234 1.56 10.02 -9.02
CA ILE A 234 0.89 9.09 -9.93
C ILE A 234 0.76 9.73 -11.32
N ASP A 235 0.98 8.94 -12.37
CA ASP A 235 0.81 9.42 -13.74
C ASP A 235 -0.68 9.56 -14.07
N THR A 236 -1.06 10.68 -14.68
CA THR A 236 -2.45 11.01 -14.99
C THR A 236 -2.73 11.12 -16.47
N GLY A 237 -3.88 10.60 -16.87
CA GLY A 237 -4.46 10.68 -18.20
C GLY A 237 -5.85 11.31 -18.15
N ILE A 238 -6.52 11.36 -19.31
CA ILE A 238 -7.84 11.97 -19.44
C ILE A 238 -8.92 10.89 -19.28
N LEU A 239 -9.83 11.11 -18.33
CA LEU A 239 -10.91 10.18 -18.01
C LEU A 239 -12.05 10.22 -19.03
N ASN A 240 -12.44 11.42 -19.45
CA ASN A 240 -13.67 11.66 -20.21
C ASN A 240 -13.39 11.96 -21.68
N THR A 241 -12.53 11.17 -22.32
CA THR A 241 -12.22 11.30 -23.76
C THR A 241 -13.45 11.05 -24.65
N GLN A 242 -14.41 10.25 -24.19
CA GLN A 242 -15.66 10.04 -24.91
C GLN A 242 -16.48 11.34 -25.03
N GLU A 243 -16.56 12.13 -23.96
CA GLU A 243 -17.22 13.44 -23.96
C GLU A 243 -16.56 14.39 -24.95
N LEU A 244 -15.22 14.38 -25.01
CA LEU A 244 -14.47 15.14 -26.01
C LEU A 244 -14.90 14.78 -27.44
N VAL A 245 -14.92 13.48 -27.78
CA VAL A 245 -15.33 13.04 -29.12
C VAL A 245 -16.77 13.46 -29.42
N ASP A 246 -17.69 13.36 -28.45
CA ASP A 246 -19.08 13.78 -28.60
C ASP A 246 -19.22 15.30 -28.85
N ILE A 247 -18.46 16.13 -28.13
CA ILE A 247 -18.45 17.59 -28.31
C ILE A 247 -17.96 17.95 -29.71
N LEU A 248 -16.87 17.32 -30.17
CA LEU A 248 -16.31 17.58 -31.50
C LEU A 248 -17.22 17.11 -32.62
N ALA A 249 -17.89 15.97 -32.46
CA ALA A 249 -18.88 15.46 -33.41
C ALA A 249 -20.08 16.41 -33.52
N LYS A 250 -20.67 16.82 -32.38
CA LYS A 250 -21.79 17.78 -32.34
C LYS A 250 -21.39 19.16 -32.88
N GLY A 251 -20.14 19.57 -32.67
CA GLY A 251 -19.57 20.80 -33.20
C GLY A 251 -19.21 20.77 -34.69
N GLY A 252 -19.44 19.65 -35.38
CA GLY A 252 -19.15 19.49 -36.80
C GLY A 252 -17.67 19.26 -37.16
N ALA A 253 -16.77 19.29 -36.18
CA ALA A 253 -15.33 19.11 -36.40
C ALA A 253 -14.99 17.72 -36.96
N LEU A 254 -15.79 16.71 -36.63
CA LEU A 254 -15.62 15.32 -37.10
C LEU A 254 -16.54 14.96 -38.28
N SER A 255 -17.30 15.92 -38.84
CA SER A 255 -18.34 15.65 -39.85
C SER A 255 -17.81 15.04 -41.15
N GLN A 256 -16.57 15.33 -41.52
CA GLN A 256 -15.92 14.82 -42.73
C GLN A 256 -15.13 13.52 -42.50
N GLN A 257 -15.13 12.98 -41.27
CA GLN A 257 -14.47 11.71 -41.00
C GLN A 257 -15.35 10.54 -41.42
N LYS A 258 -14.78 9.60 -42.19
CA LYS A 258 -15.46 8.37 -42.62
C LYS A 258 -15.87 7.47 -41.45
N GLN A 259 -15.12 7.54 -40.36
CA GLN A 259 -15.35 6.79 -39.15
C GLN A 259 -15.11 7.71 -37.96
N ARG A 260 -15.97 7.58 -36.94
CA ARG A 260 -15.79 8.26 -35.66
C ARG A 260 -14.52 7.75 -34.97
N PRO A 261 -13.65 8.63 -34.44
CA PRO A 261 -12.42 8.19 -33.79
C PRO A 261 -12.71 7.37 -32.53
N ASN A 262 -11.79 6.45 -32.23
CA ASN A 262 -11.85 5.67 -31.00
C ASN A 262 -11.48 6.56 -29.80
N ALA A 263 -12.43 6.79 -28.89
CA ALA A 263 -12.23 7.67 -27.75
C ALA A 263 -11.04 7.27 -26.86
N SER A 264 -10.71 5.98 -26.74
CA SER A 264 -9.60 5.56 -25.87
C SER A 264 -8.22 5.90 -26.41
N THR A 265 -8.05 6.06 -27.73
CA THR A 265 -6.76 6.42 -28.36
C THR A 265 -6.76 7.82 -28.96
N PHE A 266 -7.92 8.48 -29.03
CA PHE A 266 -8.10 9.72 -29.79
C PHE A 266 -7.12 10.83 -29.42
N VAL A 267 -6.89 11.06 -28.13
CA VAL A 267 -5.96 12.09 -27.65
C VAL A 267 -4.51 11.76 -28.03
N TYR A 268 -4.12 10.49 -27.97
CA TYR A 268 -2.80 10.03 -28.41
C TYR A 268 -2.64 10.21 -29.92
N ASP A 269 -3.66 9.84 -30.70
CA ASP A 269 -3.66 9.98 -32.16
C ASP A 269 -3.57 11.46 -32.57
N MET A 270 -4.21 12.38 -31.82
CA MET A 270 -4.08 13.82 -32.02
C MET A 270 -2.64 14.31 -31.83
N TYR A 271 -1.97 13.89 -30.74
CA TYR A 271 -0.58 14.27 -30.50
C TYR A 271 0.36 13.73 -31.55
N LYS A 272 0.20 12.46 -31.95
CA LYS A 272 1.00 11.86 -33.04
C LYS A 272 0.83 12.59 -34.36
N ALA A 273 -0.41 12.96 -34.72
CA ALA A 273 -0.68 13.75 -35.91
C ALA A 273 0.05 15.09 -35.87
N GLY A 274 -0.10 15.88 -34.80
CA GLY A 274 0.61 17.16 -34.71
C GLY A 274 2.14 17.03 -34.77
N MET A 275 2.72 15.99 -34.16
CA MET A 275 4.14 15.71 -34.26
C MET A 275 4.59 15.40 -35.70
N ASN A 276 3.78 14.69 -36.48
CA ASN A 276 4.06 14.45 -37.91
C ASN A 276 4.11 15.75 -38.73
N PHE A 277 3.44 16.81 -38.26
CA PHE A 277 3.46 18.15 -38.84
C PHE A 277 4.49 19.10 -38.18
N GLY A 278 5.36 18.57 -37.32
CA GLY A 278 6.46 19.34 -36.71
C GLY A 278 6.11 20.08 -35.42
N LEU A 279 4.92 19.88 -34.84
CA LEU A 279 4.65 20.39 -33.49
C LEU A 279 5.52 19.67 -32.46
N GLN A 280 6.04 20.44 -31.52
CA GLN A 280 6.70 19.89 -30.34
C GLN A 280 5.66 19.53 -29.28
N LEU A 281 5.87 18.40 -28.61
CA LEU A 281 5.04 18.04 -27.47
C LEU A 281 5.20 19.08 -26.35
N PRO A 282 4.10 19.52 -25.71
CA PRO A 282 4.19 20.31 -24.49
C PRO A 282 5.01 19.57 -23.44
N SER A 283 5.82 20.28 -22.65
CA SER A 283 6.77 19.67 -21.70
C SER A 283 6.12 18.85 -20.58
N TYR A 284 4.80 19.00 -20.38
CA TYR A 284 4.01 18.27 -19.39
C TYR A 284 3.30 17.04 -19.99
N VAL A 285 3.44 16.81 -21.30
CA VAL A 285 2.84 15.68 -22.02
C VAL A 285 3.88 14.61 -22.28
N THR A 286 3.54 13.35 -22.00
CA THR A 286 4.32 12.18 -22.43
C THR A 286 3.40 11.19 -23.15
N LEU A 287 3.88 10.61 -24.24
CA LEU A 287 3.16 9.58 -24.99
C LEU A 287 3.70 8.19 -24.64
N ASP A 288 2.82 7.24 -24.38
CA ASP A 288 3.16 5.82 -24.30
C ASP A 288 2.72 5.11 -25.58
N ASP A 289 3.67 4.84 -26.47
CA ASP A 289 3.41 4.20 -27.76
C ASP A 289 2.95 2.74 -27.63
N LYS A 290 3.25 2.06 -26.52
CA LYS A 290 2.86 0.66 -26.29
C LYS A 290 1.38 0.55 -25.94
N THR A 291 0.90 1.45 -25.08
CA THR A 291 -0.50 1.46 -24.63
C THR A 291 -1.36 2.45 -25.40
N LYS A 292 -0.76 3.29 -26.25
CA LYS A 292 -1.39 4.41 -26.96
C LYS A 292 -2.10 5.38 -26.01
N THR A 293 -1.47 5.66 -24.88
CA THR A 293 -2.00 6.56 -23.85
C THR A 293 -1.19 7.86 -23.77
N VAL A 294 -1.79 8.87 -23.17
CA VAL A 294 -1.19 10.19 -22.97
C VAL A 294 -1.18 10.53 -21.49
N VAL A 295 0.02 10.86 -20.99
CA VAL A 295 0.25 11.33 -19.63
C VAL A 295 0.31 12.85 -19.66
N PHE A 296 -0.52 13.52 -18.86
CA PHE A 296 -0.61 14.98 -18.76
C PHE A 296 0.16 15.57 -17.56
N GLY A 297 0.92 14.71 -16.87
CA GLY A 297 1.74 15.07 -15.73
C GLY A 297 1.62 14.03 -14.63
N LYS A 298 1.91 14.48 -13.41
CA LYS A 298 1.76 13.66 -12.21
C LYS A 298 0.88 14.37 -11.20
N SER A 299 0.08 13.60 -10.49
CA SER A 299 -0.67 14.07 -9.34
C SER A 299 -0.06 13.50 -8.07
N THR A 300 0.16 14.35 -7.07
CA THR A 300 0.69 13.91 -5.78
C THR A 300 -0.45 13.43 -4.90
N ILE A 301 -0.30 12.25 -4.33
CA ILE A 301 -1.26 11.64 -3.42
C ILE A 301 -0.62 11.58 -2.05
N GLN A 302 -1.38 11.85 -1.00
CA GLN A 302 -0.94 11.67 0.37
C GLN A 302 -1.57 10.40 0.91
N TYR A 303 -0.78 9.57 1.60
CA TYR A 303 -1.25 8.32 2.18
C TYR A 303 -0.74 8.16 3.61
N GLU A 304 -1.53 7.47 4.41
CA GLU A 304 -1.20 7.05 5.77
C GLU A 304 -1.83 5.70 6.10
N GLY A 305 -1.36 5.04 7.13
CA GLY A 305 -1.96 3.79 7.55
C GLY A 305 -1.27 3.18 8.75
N ILE A 306 -1.84 2.06 9.18
CA ILE A 306 -1.29 1.21 10.24
C ILE A 306 -1.24 -0.19 9.66
N ALA A 307 -0.05 -0.79 9.64
CA ALA A 307 0.11 -2.15 9.18
C ALA A 307 1.23 -2.87 9.89
N GLY A 308 1.32 -4.17 9.60
CA GLY A 308 2.37 -5.03 10.09
C GLY A 308 2.29 -5.20 11.58
N HIS A 309 1.16 -5.78 12.00
CA HIS A 309 0.99 -6.53 13.26
C HIS A 309 1.95 -7.72 13.24
N PHE A 310 3.25 -7.44 13.31
CA PHE A 310 4.30 -8.43 13.18
C PHE A 310 4.26 -9.34 14.41
N LEU A 311 3.84 -10.58 14.17
CA LEU A 311 4.33 -11.76 14.84
C LEU A 311 5.40 -12.29 13.88
N GLU A 312 6.67 -12.12 14.23
CA GLU A 312 7.81 -12.53 13.40
C GLU A 312 7.54 -13.90 12.76
N ALA A 313 7.62 -13.93 11.43
CA ALA A 313 7.03 -14.93 10.57
C ALA A 313 7.33 -16.38 11.02
N GLU A 314 6.30 -17.20 10.82
CA GLU A 314 6.14 -18.59 11.23
C GLU A 314 5.80 -18.75 12.72
N MET A 315 4.66 -19.35 13.00
CA MET A 315 4.53 -20.15 14.22
C MET A 315 5.22 -21.50 14.06
N SER A 316 6.41 -21.50 13.46
CA SER A 316 7.30 -22.63 13.62
C SER A 316 7.77 -22.64 15.07
N GLU A 317 8.01 -23.83 15.60
CA GLU A 317 8.36 -24.01 17.01
C GLU A 317 9.60 -23.19 17.43
N GLN A 318 10.47 -22.88 16.46
CA GLN A 318 11.68 -22.07 16.62
C GLN A 318 11.40 -20.56 16.75
N SER A 319 10.40 -20.04 16.04
CA SER A 319 10.00 -18.62 16.07
C SER A 319 9.09 -18.28 17.26
N LEU A 320 8.28 -19.24 17.73
CA LEU A 320 7.45 -19.09 18.94
C LEU A 320 8.26 -18.75 20.19
N GLY A 321 9.51 -19.22 20.28
CA GLY A 321 10.39 -18.94 21.41
C GLY A 321 10.83 -17.48 21.52
N LYS A 322 10.82 -16.74 20.40
CA LYS A 322 11.27 -15.34 20.31
C LYS A 322 10.11 -14.33 20.33
N THR A 323 8.95 -14.72 19.84
CA THR A 323 7.77 -13.83 19.71
C THR A 323 6.82 -13.89 20.90
N LEU A 324 6.84 -15.00 21.66
CA LEU A 324 6.09 -15.14 22.90
C LEU A 324 6.95 -14.79 24.11
N PHE A 325 6.31 -14.12 25.06
CA PHE A 325 6.88 -13.70 26.32
C PHE A 325 6.07 -14.30 27.46
N VAL A 326 6.74 -14.54 28.58
CA VAL A 326 6.10 -14.96 29.82
C VAL A 326 6.30 -13.88 30.85
N LYS A 327 5.19 -13.27 31.26
CA LYS A 327 5.11 -12.34 32.38
C LYS A 327 4.81 -13.13 33.65
N VAL A 328 5.67 -13.01 34.64
CA VAL A 328 5.55 -13.66 35.94
C VAL A 328 5.32 -12.59 36.99
N GLU A 329 4.11 -12.58 37.54
CA GLU A 329 3.65 -11.62 38.54
C GLU A 329 3.58 -12.32 39.90
N PRO A 330 4.34 -11.88 40.91
CA PRO A 330 4.21 -12.44 42.26
C PRO A 330 2.85 -12.05 42.85
N LEU A 331 2.22 -12.98 43.56
CA LEU A 331 1.02 -12.70 44.36
C LEU A 331 1.33 -11.83 45.58
N ASP A 332 2.61 -11.83 45.99
CA ASP A 332 3.17 -10.90 46.95
C ASP A 332 3.61 -9.62 46.23
N ALA A 333 2.87 -8.53 46.45
CA ALA A 333 3.09 -7.24 45.81
C ALA A 333 4.44 -6.58 46.17
N SER A 334 5.17 -7.08 47.17
CA SER A 334 6.51 -6.59 47.51
C SER A 334 7.61 -7.07 46.55
N LYS A 335 7.32 -8.11 45.75
CA LYS A 335 8.25 -8.69 44.77
C LYS A 335 8.03 -8.09 43.39
N LYS A 336 9.07 -8.11 42.56
CA LYS A 336 9.03 -7.54 41.20
C LYS A 336 8.38 -8.49 40.20
N THR A 337 7.62 -7.91 39.28
CA THR A 337 7.17 -8.60 38.07
C THR A 337 8.34 -8.74 37.10
N VAL A 338 8.44 -9.91 36.46
CA VAL A 338 9.47 -10.20 35.47
C VAL A 338 8.82 -10.63 34.16
N THR A 339 9.28 -10.08 33.04
CA THR A 339 8.89 -10.52 31.69
C THR A 339 10.13 -11.05 30.98
N MET A 340 10.03 -12.21 30.35
CA MET A 340 11.12 -12.86 29.61
C MET A 340 10.59 -13.59 28.38
N SER A 341 11.45 -13.94 27.43
CA SER A 341 11.04 -14.74 26.26
C SER A 341 10.53 -16.13 26.70
N LEU A 342 9.65 -16.76 25.92
CA LEU A 342 9.18 -18.12 26.19
C LEU A 342 10.35 -19.13 26.17
N ALA A 343 11.37 -18.90 25.33
CA ALA A 343 12.58 -19.71 25.31
C ALA A 343 13.35 -19.63 26.63
N ASP A 344 13.57 -18.43 27.15
CA ASP A 344 14.24 -18.21 28.44
C ASP A 344 13.42 -18.78 29.59
N TYR A 345 12.10 -18.65 29.53
CA TYR A 345 11.20 -19.21 30.54
C TYR A 345 11.26 -20.74 30.61
N LYS A 346 11.36 -21.41 29.45
CA LYS A 346 11.50 -22.87 29.36
C LYS A 346 12.89 -23.36 29.79
N ASN A 347 13.88 -22.46 29.93
CA ASN A 347 15.20 -22.78 30.45
C ASN A 347 15.22 -22.67 32.00
N PRO A 348 15.32 -23.78 32.75
CA PRO A 348 15.20 -23.76 34.21
C PRO A 348 16.25 -22.88 34.91
N THR A 349 17.48 -22.86 34.39
CA THR A 349 18.58 -22.10 34.98
C THR A 349 18.39 -20.60 34.81
N ILE A 350 17.91 -20.17 33.63
CA ILE A 350 17.61 -18.76 33.35
C ILE A 350 16.39 -18.32 34.15
N GLN A 351 15.33 -19.12 34.13
CA GLN A 351 14.09 -18.87 34.87
C GLN A 351 14.36 -18.68 36.37
N GLU A 352 15.15 -19.55 37.00
CA GLU A 352 15.47 -19.42 38.43
C GLU A 352 16.30 -18.17 38.75
N LYS A 353 17.22 -17.79 37.88
CA LYS A 353 18.05 -16.59 38.07
C LYS A 353 17.20 -15.33 37.99
N LEU A 354 16.26 -15.28 37.04
CA LEU A 354 15.39 -14.13 36.82
C LEU A 354 14.34 -13.96 37.91
N LEU A 355 13.79 -15.05 38.45
CA LEU A 355 12.78 -15.02 39.51
C LEU A 355 13.34 -14.77 40.93
N LYS A 356 14.66 -14.63 41.08
CA LYS A 356 15.32 -14.28 42.35
C LYS A 356 15.62 -12.78 42.48
N GLN A 357 15.33 -11.97 41.45
CA GLN A 357 15.48 -10.52 41.43
C GLN A 357 14.25 -9.81 42.00
#